data_AF-A0A182QMN7-F1
#
_entry.id   AF-A0A182QMN7-F1
#
_cell.length_a   1.000
_cell.length_b   1.000
_cell.length_c   1.000
_cell.angle_alpha   90.00
_cell.angle_beta   90.00
_cell.angle_gamma   90.00
#
_symmetry.space_group_name_H-M   'P 1'
#
loop_
_entity.id
_entity.type
_entity.pdbx_description
1 polymer ?
#
loop_
_entity_poly.entity_id
_entity_poly.type
_entity_poly.pdbx_seq_one_letter_code
_entity_poly.pdbx_strand_id
1 'polypeptide(L)'
;MSDLHSLNMEKCVKEILSICSIKPLLLDRNCVKVNKLYNAVLSTNLDHVASEQLFTKKDKLMSKNLVNIGMLYDMVYNRLHTGQWNAVEPVEREMFTILTYVRILYTLAVSSNEIESIQDGIYLADLGLMLGSSISTKRDNIETDLLTETASILSSYLLSILGIFWVLSIGWWQNHLHNKFIFLHVRSNCYDKKEPAILKGIIDDWPAMERWHDPNYLLTIAGERTVPIEIGSQYSNDDWSQKLMKFREFIEQNICSEAPSSKKRADHPAAYLAQHDLFDQIPALRRDIVVPDYIGRTDARPRIKAWLGPKGTVSPLHTDPCHNLLCQVFGSKIILLARPEDTARLYPYDHFILSNTSQLDARQPDYERFPLARDVAFHRLTLRRGEVLYIPPGWWHYVESLSPSFSVSFWFE
;
A
#
# COMPACT_ATOMS: atom_id res chain seq x y z
N MET A 1 -19.00 -21.26 26.41
CA MET A 1 -18.74 -20.35 25.27
C MET A 1 -17.48 -19.51 25.51
N SER A 2 -17.26 -18.93 26.70
CA SER A 2 -16.00 -18.21 27.05
C SER A 2 -14.72 -19.02 26.81
N ASP A 3 -14.73 -20.31 27.15
CA ASP A 3 -13.52 -21.14 27.11
C ASP A 3 -13.12 -21.56 25.69
N LEU A 4 -14.09 -21.60 24.77
CA LEU A 4 -13.84 -21.90 23.36
C LEU A 4 -13.26 -20.69 22.62
N HIS A 5 -13.70 -19.49 23.02
CA HIS A 5 -13.19 -18.22 22.53
C HIS A 5 -11.73 -18.00 22.97
N SER A 6 -11.46 -18.12 24.28
CA SER A 6 -10.09 -18.02 24.81
C SER A 6 -9.08 -18.96 24.11
N LEU A 7 -9.51 -20.19 23.76
CA LEU A 7 -8.68 -21.17 23.05
C LEU A 7 -8.34 -20.75 21.60
N ASN A 8 -9.24 -20.01 20.94
CA ASN A 8 -9.04 -19.58 19.54
C ASN A 8 -8.05 -18.40 19.45
N MET A 9 -8.16 -17.44 20.38
CA MET A 9 -7.21 -16.34 20.49
C MET A 9 -5.80 -16.80 20.86
N GLU A 10 -5.68 -17.80 21.76
CA GLU A 10 -4.40 -18.42 22.08
C GLU A 10 -3.73 -19.00 20.83
N LYS A 11 -4.50 -19.69 19.99
CA LYS A 11 -4.00 -20.25 18.72
C LYS A 11 -3.51 -19.16 17.77
N CYS A 12 -4.28 -18.07 17.62
CA CYS A 12 -3.90 -16.92 16.78
C CYS A 12 -2.58 -16.31 17.25
N VAL A 13 -2.45 -16.05 18.55
CA VAL A 13 -1.21 -15.51 19.13
C VAL A 13 -0.05 -16.47 18.91
N LYS A 14 -0.22 -17.78 19.15
CA LYS A 14 0.83 -18.78 18.88
C LYS A 14 1.29 -18.77 17.43
N GLU A 15 0.38 -18.60 16.47
CA GLU A 15 0.77 -18.48 15.06
C GLU A 15 1.57 -17.18 14.80
N ILE A 16 1.18 -16.05 15.37
CA ILE A 16 1.95 -14.79 15.28
C ILE A 16 3.34 -14.95 15.92
N LEU A 17 3.44 -15.67 17.04
CA LEU A 17 4.71 -15.92 17.71
C LEU A 17 5.62 -16.85 16.89
N SER A 18 5.04 -17.70 16.03
CA SER A 18 5.80 -18.62 15.17
C SER A 18 6.56 -17.93 14.03
N ILE A 19 6.25 -16.65 13.73
CA ILE A 19 6.91 -15.88 12.67
C ILE A 19 8.42 -15.77 12.91
N CYS A 20 8.86 -15.67 14.16
CA CYS A 20 10.28 -15.49 14.48
C CYS A 20 10.64 -15.87 15.93
N SER A 21 11.94 -16.03 16.19
CA SER A 21 12.45 -16.05 17.57
C SER A 21 12.49 -14.63 18.14
N ILE A 22 11.38 -14.23 18.78
CA ILE A 22 11.07 -12.85 19.17
C ILE A 22 12.13 -12.20 20.05
N LYS A 23 12.67 -12.91 21.06
CA LYS A 23 13.62 -12.32 21.99
C LYS A 23 14.92 -11.90 21.31
N PRO A 24 15.68 -12.79 20.64
CA PRO A 24 16.86 -12.38 19.88
C PRO A 24 16.52 -11.35 18.80
N LEU A 25 15.41 -11.53 18.07
CA LEU A 25 15.08 -10.63 16.97
C LEU A 25 14.83 -9.18 17.42
N LEU A 26 14.16 -8.99 18.56
CA LEU A 26 13.74 -7.67 19.02
C LEU A 26 14.72 -7.04 20.02
N LEU A 27 15.24 -7.81 20.99
CA LEU A 27 16.10 -7.26 22.05
C LEU A 27 17.53 -6.96 21.57
N ASP A 28 18.02 -7.65 20.55
CA ASP A 28 19.38 -7.44 20.03
C ASP A 28 19.49 -6.22 19.09
N ARG A 29 18.38 -5.52 18.83
CA ARG A 29 18.37 -4.31 17.99
C ARG A 29 18.95 -3.11 18.73
N ASN A 30 19.67 -2.26 18.02
CA ASN A 30 20.36 -1.12 18.62
C ASN A 30 19.39 -0.12 19.26
N CYS A 31 18.23 0.10 18.63
CA CYS A 31 17.17 0.96 19.16
C CYS A 31 16.70 0.52 20.57
N VAL A 32 16.72 -0.79 20.85
CA VAL A 32 16.36 -1.35 22.16
C VAL A 32 17.54 -1.36 23.12
N LYS A 33 18.71 -1.83 22.69
CA LYS A 33 19.90 -1.98 23.58
C LYS A 33 20.41 -0.67 24.16
N VAL A 34 20.42 0.40 23.37
CA VAL A 34 20.99 1.69 23.78
C VAL A 34 20.08 2.40 24.77
N ASN A 35 18.76 2.24 24.64
CA ASN A 35 17.79 2.90 25.50
C ASN A 35 17.39 2.00 26.67
N LYS A 36 17.88 2.31 27.88
CA LYS A 36 17.61 1.55 29.11
C LYS A 36 16.13 1.38 29.42
N LEU A 37 15.31 2.39 29.14
CA LEU A 37 13.86 2.32 29.39
C LEU A 37 13.20 1.32 28.44
N TYR A 38 13.54 1.38 27.15
CA TYR A 38 13.02 0.45 26.14
C TYR A 38 13.43 -0.99 26.46
N ASN A 39 14.71 -1.21 26.76
CA ASN A 39 15.20 -2.53 27.13
C ASN A 39 14.49 -3.09 28.37
N ALA A 40 14.33 -2.30 29.43
CA ALA A 40 13.71 -2.76 30.66
C ALA A 40 12.23 -3.17 30.47
N VAL A 41 11.46 -2.35 29.76
CA VAL A 41 10.05 -2.63 29.51
C VAL A 41 9.90 -3.81 28.53
N LEU A 42 10.65 -3.83 27.43
CA LEU A 42 10.55 -4.93 26.46
C LEU A 42 11.02 -6.26 27.02
N SER A 43 12.15 -6.31 27.73
CA SER A 43 12.67 -7.57 28.30
C SER A 43 11.66 -8.22 29.24
N THR A 44 11.09 -7.43 30.16
CA THR A 44 10.08 -7.89 31.12
C THR A 44 8.84 -8.45 30.43
N ASN A 45 8.36 -7.78 29.38
CA ASN A 45 7.16 -8.21 28.65
C ASN A 45 7.44 -9.42 27.75
N LEU A 46 8.55 -9.41 27.02
CA LEU A 46 8.94 -10.51 26.13
C LEU A 46 9.28 -11.80 26.89
N ASP A 47 9.70 -11.72 28.17
CA ASP A 47 9.83 -12.90 29.04
C ASP A 47 8.48 -13.62 29.24
N HIS A 48 7.39 -12.86 29.36
CA HIS A 48 6.05 -13.43 29.51
C HIS A 48 5.52 -14.01 28.21
N VAL A 49 5.82 -13.34 27.09
CA VAL A 49 5.50 -13.82 25.74
C VAL A 49 6.22 -15.15 25.46
N ALA A 50 7.53 -15.20 25.69
CA ALA A 50 8.37 -16.37 25.38
C ALA A 50 8.12 -17.58 26.29
N SER A 51 7.52 -17.39 27.45
CA SER A 51 7.15 -18.49 28.36
C SER A 51 5.76 -19.08 28.07
N GLU A 52 5.09 -18.64 26.99
CA GLU A 52 3.70 -18.98 26.66
C GLU A 52 2.69 -18.67 27.80
N GLN A 53 3.04 -17.74 28.69
CA GLN A 53 2.23 -17.41 29.87
C GLN A 53 1.26 -16.24 29.64
N LEU A 54 1.07 -15.79 28.39
CA LEU A 54 0.16 -14.70 28.04
C LEU A 54 -1.28 -14.97 28.48
N PHE A 55 -1.76 -16.21 28.30
CA PHE A 55 -3.14 -16.60 28.60
C PHE A 55 -3.31 -17.27 29.98
N THR A 56 -2.21 -17.57 30.69
CA THR A 56 -2.25 -18.28 31.98
C THR A 56 -2.06 -17.36 33.20
N LYS A 57 -1.68 -16.09 32.99
CA LYS A 57 -1.49 -15.10 34.05
C LYS A 57 -2.79 -14.36 34.36
N LYS A 58 -2.97 -13.95 35.63
CA LYS A 58 -4.10 -13.12 36.07
C LYS A 58 -4.24 -11.89 35.15
N ASP A 59 -5.43 -11.67 34.59
CA ASP A 59 -5.75 -10.57 33.68
C ASP A 59 -5.15 -9.23 34.11
N LYS A 60 -5.23 -8.91 35.41
CA LYS A 60 -4.71 -7.66 35.99
C LYS A 60 -3.23 -7.39 35.70
N LEU A 61 -2.38 -8.42 35.63
CA LEU A 61 -0.96 -8.26 35.30
C LEU A 61 -0.78 -8.00 33.80
N MET A 62 -1.52 -8.71 32.95
CA MET A 62 -1.46 -8.51 31.50
C MET A 62 -2.01 -7.14 31.09
N SER A 63 -3.10 -6.69 31.69
CA SER A 63 -3.63 -5.32 31.49
C SER A 63 -2.62 -4.25 31.92
N LYS A 64 -1.94 -4.43 33.06
CA LYS A 64 -0.89 -3.50 33.50
C LYS A 64 0.27 -3.44 32.50
N ASN A 65 0.66 -4.59 31.97
CA ASN A 65 1.73 -4.68 30.99
C ASN A 65 1.34 -4.02 29.66
N LEU A 66 0.11 -4.23 29.19
CA LEU A 66 -0.43 -3.54 28.02
C LEU A 66 -0.40 -2.02 28.20
N VAL A 67 -0.75 -1.49 29.39
CA VAL A 67 -0.64 -0.05 29.68
C VAL A 67 0.80 0.43 29.59
N ASN A 68 1.77 -0.29 30.16
CA ASN A 68 3.18 0.08 30.08
C ASN A 68 3.71 0.11 28.63
N ILE A 69 3.32 -0.87 27.82
CA ILE A 69 3.65 -0.93 26.39
C ILE A 69 2.98 0.24 25.66
N GLY A 70 1.71 0.52 25.96
CA GLY A 70 0.96 1.65 25.39
C GLY A 70 1.61 3.00 25.67
N MET A 71 2.08 3.23 26.91
CA MET A 71 2.79 4.46 27.23
C MET A 71 4.06 4.64 26.40
N LEU A 72 4.88 3.59 26.23
CA LEU A 72 6.07 3.66 25.38
C LEU A 72 5.70 3.87 23.91
N TYR A 73 4.66 3.17 23.44
CA TYR A 73 4.15 3.33 22.09
C TYR A 73 3.76 4.79 21.84
N ASP A 74 2.96 5.39 22.73
CA ASP A 74 2.48 6.77 22.57
C ASP A 74 3.64 7.77 22.63
N MET A 75 4.65 7.52 23.47
CA MET A 75 5.87 8.32 23.51
C MET A 75 6.63 8.29 22.18
N VAL A 76 6.85 7.11 21.60
CA VAL A 76 7.54 6.96 20.31
C VAL A 76 6.68 7.56 19.19
N TYR A 77 5.38 7.27 19.18
CA TYR A 77 4.42 7.85 18.24
C TYR A 77 4.51 9.38 18.22
N ASN A 78 4.48 10.03 19.38
CA ASN A 78 4.59 11.49 19.47
C ASN A 78 5.91 12.02 18.91
N ARG A 79 7.02 11.29 19.07
CA ARG A 79 8.31 11.67 18.48
C ARG A 79 8.32 11.57 16.96
N LEU A 80 7.72 10.52 16.41
CA LEU A 80 7.56 10.38 14.96
C LEU A 80 6.77 11.55 14.34
N HIS A 81 5.86 12.15 15.12
CA HIS A 81 5.02 13.27 14.70
C HIS A 81 5.53 14.64 15.16
N THR A 82 6.73 14.72 15.75
CA THR A 82 7.34 15.99 16.16
C THR A 82 8.38 16.42 15.12
N GLY A 83 8.14 17.55 14.46
CA GLY A 83 9.05 18.11 13.46
C GLY A 83 8.81 17.60 12.04
N GLN A 84 9.86 17.59 11.21
CA GLN A 84 9.76 17.12 9.82
C GLN A 84 10.00 15.60 9.73
N TRP A 85 9.15 14.90 8.96
CA TRP A 85 9.22 13.44 8.82
C TRP A 85 10.58 12.93 8.30
N ASN A 86 11.23 13.68 7.39
CA ASN A 86 12.54 13.34 6.86
C ASN A 86 13.68 13.41 7.90
N ALA A 87 13.46 14.08 9.02
CA ALA A 87 14.42 14.19 10.13
C ALA A 87 14.24 13.10 11.18
N VAL A 88 13.21 12.25 11.05
CA VAL A 88 12.95 11.16 11.99
C VAL A 88 14.03 10.09 11.84
N GLU A 89 14.72 9.79 12.93
CA GLU A 89 15.79 8.80 12.92
C GLU A 89 15.26 7.38 12.63
N PRO A 90 15.95 6.57 11.80
CA PRO A 90 15.53 5.20 11.50
C PRO A 90 15.31 4.31 12.74
N VAL A 91 16.05 4.56 13.83
CA VAL A 91 15.95 3.81 15.08
C VAL A 91 14.63 4.04 15.82
N GLU A 92 14.04 5.24 15.73
CA GLU A 92 12.73 5.54 16.31
C GLU A 92 11.62 4.82 15.52
N ARG A 93 11.73 4.80 14.18
CA ARG A 93 10.82 4.04 13.31
C ARG A 93 10.92 2.53 13.54
N GLU A 94 12.13 2.01 13.74
CA GLU A 94 12.35 0.61 14.11
C GLU A 94 11.74 0.29 15.48
N MET A 95 11.93 1.16 16.48
CA MET A 95 11.32 0.99 17.80
C MET A 95 9.79 1.00 17.73
N PHE A 96 9.22 1.86 16.89
CA PHE A 96 7.78 1.90 16.66
C PHE A 96 7.26 0.56 16.16
N THR A 97 7.91 -0.05 15.16
CA THR A 97 7.57 -1.40 14.67
C THR A 97 7.58 -2.44 15.79
N ILE A 98 8.61 -2.43 16.64
CA ILE A 98 8.75 -3.36 17.77
C ILE A 98 7.61 -3.17 18.78
N LEU A 99 7.31 -1.94 19.17
CA LEU A 99 6.24 -1.63 20.12
C LEU A 99 4.88 -1.98 19.56
N THR A 100 4.63 -1.71 18.29
CA THR A 100 3.41 -2.11 17.58
C THR A 100 3.21 -3.61 17.65
N TYR A 101 4.23 -4.40 17.28
CA TYR A 101 4.17 -5.86 17.33
C TYR A 101 3.84 -6.38 18.74
N VAL A 102 4.57 -5.89 19.76
CA VAL A 102 4.34 -6.32 21.14
C VAL A 102 2.97 -5.86 21.65
N ARG A 103 2.52 -4.66 21.28
CA ARG A 103 1.19 -4.14 21.64
C ARG A 103 0.09 -5.01 21.06
N ILE A 104 0.20 -5.45 19.80
CA ILE A 104 -0.75 -6.38 19.18
C ILE A 104 -0.88 -7.65 20.02
N LEU A 105 0.23 -8.30 20.39
CA LEU A 105 0.21 -9.53 21.20
C LEU A 105 -0.55 -9.36 22.53
N TYR A 106 -0.34 -8.24 23.21
CA TYR A 106 -1.00 -7.96 24.48
C TYR A 106 -2.46 -7.54 24.31
N THR A 107 -2.81 -6.79 23.25
CA THR A 107 -4.20 -6.46 22.92
C THR A 107 -5.02 -7.73 22.71
N LEU A 108 -4.49 -8.69 21.95
CA LEU A 108 -5.14 -9.97 21.68
C LEU A 108 -5.26 -10.85 22.94
N ALA A 109 -4.29 -10.77 23.85
CA ALA A 109 -4.29 -11.57 25.09
C ALA A 109 -5.20 -11.01 26.19
N VAL A 110 -5.44 -9.69 26.22
CA VAL A 110 -6.20 -9.01 27.28
C VAL A 110 -7.66 -8.77 26.90
N SER A 111 -7.97 -8.62 25.61
CA SER A 111 -9.32 -8.27 25.18
C SER A 111 -10.33 -9.38 25.47
N SER A 112 -11.53 -8.98 25.89
CA SER A 112 -12.69 -9.86 26.01
C SER A 112 -13.47 -10.01 24.70
N ASN A 113 -13.28 -9.10 23.74
CA ASN A 113 -13.92 -9.13 22.43
C ASN A 113 -12.90 -9.52 21.36
N GLU A 114 -13.02 -10.75 20.85
CA GLU A 114 -12.09 -11.32 19.87
C GLU A 114 -12.06 -10.52 18.58
N ILE A 115 -13.23 -10.28 17.98
CA ILE A 115 -13.36 -9.61 16.68
C ILE A 115 -12.76 -8.20 16.74
N GLU A 116 -13.13 -7.44 17.76
CA GLU A 116 -12.63 -6.07 17.97
C GLU A 116 -11.11 -6.08 18.19
N SER A 117 -10.59 -7.00 19.00
CA SER A 117 -9.14 -7.09 19.24
C SER A 117 -8.33 -7.47 18.00
N ILE A 118 -8.89 -8.30 17.11
CA ILE A 118 -8.27 -8.67 15.84
C ILE A 118 -8.29 -7.47 14.90
N GLN A 119 -9.41 -6.75 14.80
CA GLN A 119 -9.52 -5.52 14.01
C GLN A 119 -8.54 -4.45 14.48
N ASP A 120 -8.44 -4.23 15.79
CA ASP A 120 -7.46 -3.34 16.40
C ASP A 120 -6.02 -3.80 16.11
N GLY A 121 -5.77 -5.11 16.15
CA GLY A 121 -4.49 -5.69 15.80
C GLY A 121 -4.10 -5.43 14.34
N ILE A 122 -5.05 -5.58 13.41
CA ILE A 122 -4.84 -5.28 11.97
C ILE A 122 -4.55 -3.79 11.79
N TYR A 123 -5.35 -2.92 12.42
CA TYR A 123 -5.14 -1.48 12.38
C TYR A 123 -3.76 -1.08 12.89
N LEU A 124 -3.35 -1.61 14.06
CA LEU A 124 -2.03 -1.37 14.63
C LEU A 124 -0.92 -1.85 13.68
N ALA A 125 -1.05 -3.04 13.10
CA ALA A 125 -0.06 -3.57 12.16
C ALA A 125 0.08 -2.67 10.92
N ASP A 126 -1.04 -2.24 10.34
CA ASP A 126 -1.05 -1.33 9.19
C ASP A 126 -0.44 0.03 9.52
N LEU A 127 -0.73 0.59 10.69
CA LEU A 127 -0.10 1.82 11.16
C LEU A 127 1.40 1.66 11.37
N GLY A 128 1.83 0.51 11.89
CA GLY A 128 3.25 0.14 12.01
C GLY A 128 3.95 -0.02 10.67
N LEU A 129 3.28 -0.55 9.64
CA LEU A 129 3.80 -0.62 8.27
C LEU A 129 3.97 0.76 7.64
N MET A 130 3.03 1.68 7.89
CA MET A 130 3.08 3.04 7.33
C MET A 130 4.12 3.92 8.01
N LEU A 131 4.25 3.85 9.34
CA LEU A 131 5.09 4.77 10.11
C LEU A 131 6.43 4.17 10.54
N GLY A 132 6.48 2.85 10.72
CA GLY A 132 7.65 2.14 11.22
C GLY A 132 8.71 1.86 10.17
N SER A 133 9.71 1.09 10.57
CA SER A 133 10.72 0.49 9.68
C SER A 133 10.45 -0.99 9.52
N SER A 134 10.68 -1.53 8.32
CA SER A 134 10.53 -2.96 8.08
C SER A 134 11.49 -3.79 8.94
N ILE A 135 10.98 -4.91 9.44
CA ILE A 135 11.75 -5.91 10.19
C ILE A 135 11.63 -7.24 9.43
N SER A 136 12.68 -7.60 8.71
CA SER A 136 12.75 -8.89 7.99
C SER A 136 12.66 -10.07 8.96
N THR A 137 11.84 -11.03 8.59
CA THR A 137 11.68 -12.36 9.18
C THR A 137 11.79 -13.42 8.10
N LYS A 138 11.82 -14.70 8.49
CA LYS A 138 11.83 -15.83 7.56
C LYS A 138 10.71 -16.78 7.91
N ARG A 139 9.75 -16.95 6.99
CA ARG A 139 8.71 -17.98 7.07
C ARG A 139 8.85 -18.87 5.83
N ASP A 140 8.97 -20.18 6.03
CA ASP A 140 9.12 -21.16 4.93
C ASP A 140 10.25 -20.82 3.92
N ASN A 141 11.38 -20.30 4.43
CA ASN A 141 12.55 -19.82 3.65
C ASN A 141 12.29 -18.59 2.75
N ILE A 142 11.14 -17.93 2.89
CA ILE A 142 10.83 -16.68 2.20
C ILE A 142 11.09 -15.53 3.19
N GLU A 143 11.83 -14.51 2.73
CA GLU A 143 12.01 -13.29 3.50
C GLU A 143 10.69 -12.48 3.47
N THR A 144 10.20 -12.14 4.65
CA THR A 144 8.91 -11.46 4.84
C THR A 144 9.04 -10.34 5.86
N ASP A 145 8.12 -9.37 5.87
CA ASP A 145 8.06 -8.36 6.93
C ASP A 145 7.24 -8.84 8.14
N LEU A 146 7.74 -8.57 9.35
CA LEU A 146 7.11 -8.96 10.62
C LEU A 146 5.64 -8.50 10.74
N LEU A 147 5.35 -7.24 10.44
CA LEU A 147 4.00 -6.68 10.60
C LEU A 147 3.10 -7.07 9.43
N THR A 148 3.65 -7.23 8.22
CA THR A 148 2.92 -7.78 7.07
C THR A 148 2.41 -9.20 7.34
N GLU A 149 3.26 -10.08 7.87
CA GLU A 149 2.85 -11.44 8.24
C GLU A 149 1.86 -11.44 9.41
N THR A 150 2.09 -10.59 10.41
CA THR A 150 1.16 -10.43 11.55
C THR A 150 -0.23 -10.02 11.07
N ALA A 151 -0.34 -9.00 10.22
CA ALA A 151 -1.60 -8.54 9.64
C ALA A 151 -2.28 -9.62 8.78
N SER A 152 -1.48 -10.41 8.05
CA SER A 152 -1.98 -11.50 7.20
C SER A 152 -2.59 -12.65 8.03
N ILE A 153 -1.95 -13.03 9.13
CA ILE A 153 -2.48 -14.02 10.07
C ILE A 153 -3.78 -13.50 10.68
N LEU A 154 -3.79 -12.27 11.20
CA LEU A 154 -4.97 -11.66 11.81
C LEU A 154 -6.16 -11.58 10.83
N SER A 155 -5.90 -11.16 9.59
CA SER A 155 -6.93 -11.11 8.55
C SER A 155 -7.50 -12.49 8.25
N SER A 156 -6.64 -13.52 8.18
CA SER A 156 -7.06 -14.91 7.92
C SER A 156 -7.91 -15.46 9.08
N TYR A 157 -7.52 -15.18 10.33
CA TYR A 157 -8.28 -15.55 11.52
C TYR A 157 -9.64 -14.86 11.57
N LEU A 158 -9.71 -13.56 11.26
CA LEU A 158 -10.96 -12.82 11.22
C LEU A 158 -11.94 -13.42 10.21
N LEU A 159 -11.47 -13.76 9.01
CA LEU A 159 -12.29 -14.44 8.00
C LEU A 159 -12.84 -15.78 8.50
N SER A 160 -12.01 -16.55 9.22
CA SER A 160 -12.43 -17.84 9.80
C SER A 160 -13.53 -17.68 10.86
N ILE A 161 -13.45 -16.64 11.69
CA ILE A 161 -14.44 -16.33 12.72
C ILE A 161 -15.76 -15.87 12.08
N LEU A 162 -15.68 -15.08 11.01
CA LEU A 162 -16.86 -14.60 10.28
C LEU A 162 -17.52 -15.67 9.39
N GLY A 163 -16.97 -16.89 9.35
CA GLY A 163 -17.49 -17.99 8.51
C GLY A 163 -17.27 -17.77 7.02
N ILE A 164 -16.33 -16.89 6.64
CA ILE A 164 -16.00 -16.58 5.25
C ILE A 164 -14.86 -17.53 4.85
N PHE A 165 -15.23 -18.74 4.43
CA PHE A 165 -14.28 -19.74 3.94
C PHE A 165 -13.95 -19.48 2.47
N TRP A 166 -12.66 -19.38 2.15
CA TRP A 166 -12.21 -19.52 0.77
C TRP A 166 -12.19 -20.99 0.37
N VAL A 167 -12.86 -21.32 -0.73
CA VAL A 167 -12.42 -22.40 -1.62
C VAL A 167 -11.70 -21.74 -2.78
N LEU A 168 -10.38 -21.60 -2.68
CA LEU A 168 -9.53 -21.37 -3.85
C LEU A 168 -8.31 -22.27 -3.74
N SER A 169 -8.47 -23.49 -4.26
CA SER A 169 -7.34 -24.32 -4.67
C SER A 169 -6.59 -23.56 -5.77
N ILE A 170 -5.38 -23.08 -5.45
CA ILE A 170 -4.47 -22.50 -6.43
C ILE A 170 -3.91 -23.66 -7.27
N GLY A 171 -4.50 -23.86 -8.46
CA GLY A 171 -3.85 -24.60 -9.53
C GLY A 171 -2.64 -23.81 -9.99
N TRP A 172 -1.46 -24.38 -9.80
CA TRP A 172 -0.22 -23.88 -10.39
C TRP A 172 -0.35 -23.93 -11.91
N TRP A 173 -0.39 -22.77 -12.57
CA TRP A 173 -0.17 -22.69 -14.01
C TRP A 173 1.19 -22.08 -14.26
N GLN A 174 2.17 -22.96 -14.43
CA GLN A 174 3.46 -22.64 -15.03
C GLN A 174 3.31 -22.82 -16.53
N ASN A 175 3.20 -21.73 -17.28
CA ASN A 175 3.43 -21.72 -18.73
C ASN A 175 4.10 -20.39 -19.13
N HIS A 176 5.36 -20.22 -18.74
CA HIS A 176 6.23 -19.20 -19.31
C HIS A 176 6.78 -19.66 -20.66
N LEU A 177 5.91 -19.65 -21.68
CA LEU A 177 6.34 -19.82 -23.06
C LEU A 177 5.51 -18.91 -23.94
N HIS A 178 5.76 -17.60 -23.89
CA HIS A 178 5.70 -16.65 -25.02
C HIS A 178 6.43 -15.38 -24.55
N ASN A 179 7.13 -14.68 -25.45
CA ASN A 179 7.66 -13.29 -25.28
C ASN A 179 9.18 -13.03 -25.30
N LYS A 180 10.01 -13.93 -25.85
CA LYS A 180 11.36 -13.52 -26.29
C LYS A 180 11.32 -12.41 -27.37
N PHE A 181 10.27 -12.39 -28.20
CA PHE A 181 10.08 -11.40 -29.27
C PHE A 181 9.58 -10.04 -28.77
N ILE A 182 8.66 -10.01 -27.79
CA ILE A 182 8.17 -8.75 -27.21
C ILE A 182 9.30 -8.03 -26.48
N PHE A 183 10.17 -8.75 -25.75
CA PHE A 183 11.32 -8.15 -25.08
C PHE A 183 12.23 -7.33 -26.02
N LEU A 184 12.67 -7.93 -27.13
CA LEU A 184 13.57 -7.26 -28.08
C LEU A 184 12.90 -6.05 -28.71
N HIS A 185 11.62 -6.17 -29.04
CA HIS A 185 10.84 -5.08 -29.63
C HIS A 185 10.65 -3.91 -28.65
N VAL A 186 10.26 -4.19 -27.40
CA VAL A 186 10.08 -3.19 -26.33
C VAL A 186 11.39 -2.47 -26.05
N ARG A 187 12.50 -3.21 -25.97
CA ARG A 187 13.82 -2.64 -25.72
C ARG A 187 14.25 -1.68 -26.82
N SER A 188 14.27 -2.15 -28.07
CA SER A 188 14.83 -1.37 -29.19
C SER A 188 13.96 -0.20 -29.64
N ASN A 189 12.64 -0.28 -29.43
CA ASN A 189 11.70 0.72 -29.95
C ASN A 189 11.12 1.64 -28.89
N CYS A 190 11.20 1.30 -27.61
CA CYS A 190 10.58 2.10 -26.54
C CYS A 190 11.60 2.49 -25.48
N TYR A 191 12.25 1.48 -24.86
CA TYR A 191 13.15 1.72 -23.74
C TYR A 191 14.43 2.46 -24.16
N ASP A 192 15.15 1.97 -25.16
CA ASP A 192 16.41 2.58 -25.63
C ASP A 192 16.16 3.97 -26.25
N LYS A 193 14.99 4.18 -26.86
CA LYS A 193 14.58 5.46 -27.46
C LYS A 193 13.98 6.45 -26.46
N LYS A 194 13.64 6.00 -25.25
CA LYS A 194 12.89 6.77 -24.24
C LYS A 194 11.59 7.37 -24.80
N GLU A 195 10.84 6.55 -25.52
CA GLU A 195 9.55 6.91 -26.10
C GLU A 195 8.40 6.11 -25.45
N PRO A 196 7.27 6.76 -25.10
CA PRO A 196 6.11 6.08 -24.54
C PRO A 196 5.52 5.08 -25.52
N ALA A 197 5.02 3.97 -24.98
CA ALA A 197 4.42 2.93 -25.81
C ALA A 197 3.32 2.18 -25.05
N ILE A 198 2.28 1.77 -25.79
CA ILE A 198 1.28 0.83 -25.30
C ILE A 198 1.76 -0.59 -25.62
N LEU A 199 1.90 -1.39 -24.58
CA LEU A 199 2.27 -2.80 -24.64
C LEU A 199 1.03 -3.64 -24.33
N LYS A 200 0.86 -4.73 -25.09
CA LYS A 200 -0.28 -5.67 -24.96
C LYS A 200 0.24 -7.08 -24.74
N GLY A 201 -0.53 -7.94 -24.09
CA GLY A 201 -0.12 -9.32 -23.82
C GLY A 201 0.96 -9.45 -22.74
N ILE A 202 1.15 -8.42 -21.91
CA ILE A 202 2.14 -8.44 -20.81
C ILE A 202 1.53 -8.93 -19.51
N ILE A 203 0.28 -8.55 -19.23
CA ILE A 203 -0.39 -8.80 -17.94
C ILE A 203 -1.62 -9.70 -18.09
N ASP A 204 -1.89 -10.22 -19.28
CA ASP A 204 -3.11 -10.97 -19.59
C ASP A 204 -3.26 -12.23 -18.71
N ASP A 205 -2.14 -12.84 -18.34
CA ASP A 205 -2.08 -14.04 -17.50
C ASP A 205 -2.03 -13.75 -15.99
N TRP A 206 -2.10 -12.48 -15.56
CA TRP A 206 -2.16 -12.16 -14.13
C TRP A 206 -3.48 -12.64 -13.51
N PRO A 207 -3.45 -13.37 -12.37
CA PRO A 207 -4.68 -13.68 -11.62
C PRO A 207 -5.53 -12.45 -11.29
N ALA A 208 -4.90 -11.28 -11.14
CA ALA A 208 -5.58 -10.00 -10.93
C ALA A 208 -6.60 -9.66 -12.02
N MET A 209 -6.35 -10.06 -13.27
CA MET A 209 -7.26 -9.83 -14.39
C MET A 209 -8.61 -10.49 -14.14
N GLU A 210 -8.62 -11.70 -13.60
CA GLU A 210 -9.85 -12.43 -13.29
C GLU A 210 -10.46 -12.02 -11.95
N ARG A 211 -9.64 -11.66 -10.96
CA ARG A 211 -10.12 -11.54 -9.57
C ARG A 211 -10.52 -10.13 -9.16
N TRP A 212 -9.77 -9.11 -9.58
CA TRP A 212 -9.88 -7.78 -8.96
C TRP A 212 -11.08 -6.96 -9.41
N HIS A 213 -11.72 -7.35 -10.52
CA HIS A 213 -12.94 -6.69 -10.97
C HIS A 213 -14.17 -7.09 -10.13
N ASP A 214 -14.07 -8.16 -9.33
CA ASP A 214 -15.07 -8.53 -8.33
C ASP A 214 -14.76 -7.81 -6.99
N PRO A 215 -15.60 -6.86 -6.56
CA PRO A 215 -15.40 -6.18 -5.29
C PRO A 215 -15.42 -7.14 -4.10
N ASN A 216 -16.15 -8.26 -4.17
CA ASN A 216 -16.20 -9.21 -3.06
C ASN A 216 -14.84 -9.86 -2.82
N TYR A 217 -14.11 -10.18 -3.90
CA TYR A 217 -12.74 -10.68 -3.79
C TYR A 217 -11.86 -9.68 -3.02
N LEU A 218 -11.85 -8.42 -3.45
CA LEU A 218 -11.07 -7.36 -2.83
C LEU A 218 -11.46 -7.11 -1.37
N LEU A 219 -12.77 -7.04 -1.07
CA LEU A 219 -13.30 -6.88 0.28
C LEU A 219 -12.90 -8.05 1.19
N THR A 220 -12.82 -9.25 0.65
CA THR A 220 -12.49 -10.43 1.45
C THR A 220 -11.00 -10.47 1.80
N ILE A 221 -10.10 -10.17 0.86
CA ILE A 221 -8.64 -10.24 1.13
C ILE A 221 -8.07 -8.98 1.79
N ALA A 222 -8.71 -7.82 1.59
CA ALA A 222 -8.15 -6.53 1.97
C ALA A 222 -9.11 -5.68 2.82
N GLY A 223 -10.38 -6.05 2.99
CA GLY A 223 -11.41 -5.16 3.54
C GLY A 223 -11.08 -4.52 4.88
N GLU A 224 -10.47 -5.27 5.80
CA GLU A 224 -10.13 -4.75 7.13
C GLU A 224 -8.77 -4.06 7.19
N ARG A 225 -8.04 -4.00 6.08
CA ARG A 225 -6.76 -3.29 5.98
C ARG A 225 -7.01 -1.78 5.96
N THR A 226 -6.17 -1.04 6.66
CA THR A 226 -6.20 0.42 6.69
C THR A 226 -5.31 0.98 5.59
N VAL A 227 -5.87 1.86 4.75
CA VAL A 227 -5.17 2.43 3.59
C VAL A 227 -5.25 3.96 3.61
N PRO A 228 -4.21 4.64 3.08
CA PRO A 228 -4.25 6.08 2.87
C PRO A 228 -5.05 6.41 1.61
N ILE A 229 -6.02 7.32 1.77
CA ILE A 229 -6.89 7.79 0.70
C ILE A 229 -6.73 9.30 0.57
N GLU A 230 -6.40 9.74 -0.63
CA GLU A 230 -6.46 11.15 -1.01
C GLU A 230 -7.92 11.58 -1.14
N ILE A 231 -8.28 12.70 -0.52
CA ILE A 231 -9.61 13.29 -0.51
C ILE A 231 -9.50 14.70 -1.08
N GLY A 232 -10.23 14.99 -2.14
CA GLY A 232 -10.24 16.29 -2.80
C GLY A 232 -10.19 16.15 -4.31
N SER A 233 -10.20 17.28 -5.02
CA SER A 233 -10.22 17.28 -6.48
C SER A 233 -8.93 16.75 -7.12
N GLN A 234 -7.76 17.20 -6.64
CA GLN A 234 -6.42 16.76 -7.04
C GLN A 234 -5.38 17.24 -6.02
N TYR A 235 -4.22 16.57 -5.94
CA TYR A 235 -3.19 16.87 -4.93
C TYR A 235 -2.53 18.26 -5.03
N SER A 236 -2.69 18.94 -6.15
CA SER A 236 -2.17 20.31 -6.35
C SER A 236 -3.13 21.41 -5.92
N ASN A 237 -4.33 21.06 -5.42
CA ASN A 237 -5.36 22.01 -5.01
C ASN A 237 -5.47 22.12 -3.48
N ASP A 238 -5.93 23.27 -3.00
CA ASP A 238 -6.07 23.57 -1.56
C ASP A 238 -7.14 22.71 -0.85
N ASP A 239 -8.05 22.08 -1.60
CA ASP A 239 -9.07 21.17 -1.07
C ASP A 239 -8.56 19.74 -0.84
N TRP A 240 -7.28 19.49 -1.12
CA TRP A 240 -6.67 18.17 -0.93
C TRP A 240 -6.31 17.89 0.53
N SER A 241 -6.63 16.68 0.96
CA SER A 241 -6.18 16.11 2.23
C SER A 241 -5.97 14.61 2.07
N GLN A 242 -5.30 13.99 3.04
CA GLN A 242 -5.18 12.54 3.11
C GLN A 242 -5.84 12.02 4.38
N LYS A 243 -6.60 10.93 4.25
CA LYS A 243 -7.28 10.27 5.37
C LYS A 243 -6.95 8.78 5.36
N LEU A 244 -6.71 8.23 6.56
CA LEU A 244 -6.67 6.78 6.76
C LEU A 244 -8.10 6.26 6.94
N MET A 245 -8.45 5.20 6.23
CA MET A 245 -9.72 4.50 6.40
C MET A 245 -9.60 3.02 6.06
N LYS A 246 -10.60 2.23 6.43
CA LYS A 246 -10.64 0.81 6.05
C LYS A 246 -10.82 0.70 4.53
N PHE A 247 -10.12 -0.25 3.92
CA PHE A 247 -10.24 -0.56 2.51
C PHE A 247 -11.69 -0.95 2.15
N ARG A 248 -12.39 -1.66 3.04
CA ARG A 248 -13.82 -1.96 2.93
C ARG A 248 -14.66 -0.71 2.74
N GLU A 249 -14.51 0.24 3.66
CA GLU A 249 -15.25 1.51 3.63
C GLU A 249 -14.98 2.24 2.32
N PHE A 250 -13.72 2.29 1.87
CA PHE A 250 -13.36 2.91 0.62
C PHE A 250 -14.03 2.24 -0.60
N ILE A 251 -13.97 0.91 -0.71
CA ILE A 251 -14.60 0.15 -1.81
C ILE A 251 -16.11 0.33 -1.82
N GLU A 252 -16.78 0.14 -0.69
CA GLU A 252 -18.24 0.21 -0.60
C GLU A 252 -18.76 1.62 -0.93
N GLN A 253 -18.10 2.65 -0.39
CA GLN A 253 -18.52 4.05 -0.57
C GLN A 253 -18.18 4.63 -1.94
N ASN A 254 -17.06 4.21 -2.55
CA ASN A 254 -16.53 4.90 -3.75
C ASN A 254 -16.50 4.03 -5.01
N ILE A 255 -16.39 2.70 -4.90
CA ILE A 255 -16.27 1.81 -6.06
C ILE A 255 -17.60 1.12 -6.38
N CYS A 256 -18.28 0.59 -5.36
CA CYS A 256 -19.53 -0.17 -5.52
C CYS A 256 -20.77 0.73 -5.59
N SER A 257 -20.72 1.91 -4.99
CA SER A 257 -21.85 2.82 -4.98
C SER A 257 -22.10 3.39 -6.38
N GLU A 258 -23.35 3.36 -6.84
CA GLU A 258 -23.74 4.03 -8.08
C GLU A 258 -23.40 5.52 -7.98
N ALA A 259 -22.93 6.10 -9.09
CA ALA A 259 -22.49 7.48 -9.15
C ALA A 259 -23.55 8.39 -8.50
N PRO A 260 -23.19 9.18 -7.48
CA PRO A 260 -24.15 10.04 -6.83
C PRO A 260 -24.85 10.92 -7.87
N SER A 261 -26.19 11.01 -7.80
CA SER A 261 -26.95 12.05 -8.48
C SER A 261 -26.25 13.39 -8.28
N SER A 262 -26.16 14.23 -9.30
CA SER A 262 -25.35 15.46 -9.37
C SER A 262 -25.35 16.37 -8.12
N LYS A 263 -26.37 16.29 -7.26
CA LYS A 263 -26.46 16.99 -5.97
C LYS A 263 -25.53 16.46 -4.85
N LYS A 264 -25.06 15.20 -4.91
CA LYS A 264 -24.24 14.56 -3.85
C LYS A 264 -22.72 14.74 -4.02
N ARG A 265 -22.25 15.28 -5.16
CA ARG A 265 -20.81 15.49 -5.43
C ARG A 265 -20.17 16.61 -4.62
N ALA A 266 -20.95 17.59 -4.16
CA ALA A 266 -20.46 18.66 -3.30
C ALA A 266 -20.18 18.19 -1.86
N ASP A 267 -20.91 17.16 -1.39
CA ASP A 267 -20.79 16.61 -0.03
C ASP A 267 -19.84 15.40 0.07
N HIS A 268 -19.47 14.79 -1.06
CA HIS A 268 -18.55 13.66 -1.14
C HIS A 268 -17.39 13.96 -2.09
N PRO A 269 -16.28 14.55 -1.59
CA PRO A 269 -15.07 14.80 -2.37
C PRO A 269 -14.53 13.51 -3.01
N ALA A 270 -13.84 13.64 -4.14
CA ALA A 270 -13.23 12.51 -4.82
C ALA A 270 -12.23 11.81 -3.89
N ALA A 271 -12.34 10.48 -3.82
CA ALA A 271 -11.51 9.62 -2.98
C ALA A 271 -10.60 8.77 -3.85
N TYR A 272 -9.29 8.80 -3.64
CA TYR A 272 -8.33 8.10 -4.47
C TYR A 272 -7.26 7.39 -3.64
N LEU A 273 -7.18 6.06 -3.76
CA LEU A 273 -6.02 5.31 -3.28
C LEU A 273 -4.92 5.46 -4.34
N ALA A 274 -4.06 6.44 -4.12
CA ALA A 274 -3.01 6.83 -5.06
C ALA A 274 -1.62 6.49 -4.50
N GLN A 275 -0.72 6.06 -5.38
CA GLN A 275 0.71 5.88 -5.11
C GLN A 275 1.06 5.05 -3.86
N HIS A 276 0.18 4.12 -3.46
CA HIS A 276 0.34 3.36 -2.23
C HIS A 276 1.09 2.04 -2.45
N ASP A 277 1.95 1.66 -1.49
CA ASP A 277 2.68 0.37 -1.45
C ASP A 277 1.76 -0.79 -1.00
N LEU A 278 0.58 -0.87 -1.62
CA LEU A 278 -0.49 -1.79 -1.24
C LEU A 278 -0.05 -3.27 -1.31
N PHE A 279 0.89 -3.59 -2.21
CA PHE A 279 1.34 -4.97 -2.42
C PHE A 279 2.34 -5.45 -1.37
N ASP A 280 3.11 -4.53 -0.80
CA ASP A 280 3.98 -4.83 0.35
C ASP A 280 3.14 -4.96 1.62
N GLN A 281 2.09 -4.15 1.73
CA GLN A 281 1.12 -4.23 2.80
C GLN A 281 0.26 -5.51 2.73
N ILE A 282 -0.22 -5.90 1.54
CA ILE A 282 -1.20 -6.98 1.33
C ILE A 282 -0.62 -8.07 0.41
N PRO A 283 0.08 -9.08 0.96
CA PRO A 283 0.71 -10.14 0.17
C PRO A 283 -0.26 -10.94 -0.71
N ALA A 284 -1.53 -11.06 -0.28
CA ALA A 284 -2.56 -11.72 -1.08
C ALA A 284 -2.74 -11.05 -2.45
N LEU A 285 -2.78 -9.71 -2.48
CA LEU A 285 -2.83 -8.94 -3.74
C LEU A 285 -1.51 -9.06 -4.50
N ARG A 286 -0.36 -9.06 -3.81
CA ARG A 286 0.96 -9.22 -4.46
C ARG A 286 1.09 -10.53 -5.23
N ARG A 287 0.46 -11.61 -4.77
CA ARG A 287 0.45 -12.93 -5.44
C ARG A 287 -0.40 -12.95 -6.72
N ASP A 288 -1.27 -11.96 -6.92
CA ASP A 288 -2.10 -11.86 -8.11
C ASP A 288 -1.40 -11.13 -9.28
N ILE A 289 -0.19 -10.62 -9.06
CA ILE A 289 0.59 -9.89 -10.07
C ILE A 289 2.02 -10.44 -10.19
N VAL A 290 2.61 -10.28 -11.37
CA VAL A 290 3.99 -10.70 -11.67
C VAL A 290 4.76 -9.49 -12.19
N VAL A 291 5.98 -9.28 -11.67
CA VAL A 291 6.87 -8.25 -12.21
C VAL A 291 7.23 -8.62 -13.65
N PRO A 292 6.94 -7.77 -14.65
CA PRO A 292 7.29 -8.07 -16.04
C PRO A 292 8.78 -8.38 -16.23
N ASP A 293 9.09 -9.44 -16.98
CA ASP A 293 10.45 -10.00 -17.15
C ASP A 293 11.52 -8.98 -17.58
N TYR A 294 11.13 -7.95 -18.34
CA TYR A 294 12.07 -6.94 -18.80
C TYR A 294 12.49 -5.97 -17.71
N ILE A 295 11.66 -5.73 -16.69
CA ILE A 295 12.06 -4.97 -15.49
C ILE A 295 13.00 -5.82 -14.65
N GLY A 296 12.65 -7.08 -14.37
CA GLY A 296 13.45 -7.95 -13.50
C GLY A 296 14.90 -8.19 -13.98
N ARG A 297 15.20 -7.81 -15.23
CA ARG A 297 16.55 -7.84 -15.81
C ARG A 297 17.35 -6.55 -15.60
N THR A 298 16.69 -5.40 -15.42
CA THR A 298 17.34 -4.09 -15.17
C THR A 298 17.30 -3.72 -13.70
N ASP A 299 16.22 -4.05 -13.01
CA ASP A 299 16.00 -3.80 -11.59
C ASP A 299 15.40 -5.03 -10.90
N ALA A 300 16.13 -5.58 -9.94
CA ALA A 300 15.70 -6.75 -9.20
C ALA A 300 14.56 -6.45 -8.19
N ARG A 301 14.33 -5.18 -7.85
CA ARG A 301 13.36 -4.75 -6.82
C ARG A 301 12.65 -3.44 -7.23
N PRO A 302 11.85 -3.46 -8.31
CA PRO A 302 11.10 -2.28 -8.72
C PRO A 302 10.08 -1.88 -7.66
N ARG A 303 9.81 -0.58 -7.54
CA ARG A 303 8.77 -0.08 -6.63
C ARG A 303 7.40 -0.29 -7.27
N ILE A 304 6.48 -0.96 -6.57
CA ILE A 304 5.18 -1.34 -7.10
C ILE A 304 4.08 -0.54 -6.40
N LYS A 305 3.39 0.34 -7.12
CA LYS A 305 2.33 1.18 -6.54
C LYS A 305 0.95 0.80 -7.05
N ALA A 306 -0.04 0.88 -6.15
CA ALA A 306 -1.44 0.72 -6.47
C ALA A 306 -2.11 2.06 -6.76
N TRP A 307 -3.03 2.05 -7.73
CA TRP A 307 -3.86 3.19 -8.10
C TRP A 307 -5.30 2.71 -8.24
N LEU A 308 -6.13 2.96 -7.23
CA LEU A 308 -7.53 2.52 -7.21
C LEU A 308 -8.45 3.68 -6.88
N GLY A 309 -9.46 3.91 -7.73
CA GLY A 309 -10.41 4.99 -7.50
C GLY A 309 -11.66 4.92 -8.38
N PRO A 310 -12.69 5.72 -8.05
CA PRO A 310 -13.87 5.90 -8.86
C PRO A 310 -13.57 6.60 -10.18
N LYS A 311 -14.60 6.65 -11.04
CA LYS A 311 -14.64 7.51 -12.21
C LYS A 311 -14.40 8.97 -11.81
N GLY A 312 -13.50 9.64 -12.54
CA GLY A 312 -13.17 11.05 -12.38
C GLY A 312 -12.04 11.32 -11.39
N THR A 313 -11.38 10.29 -10.85
CA THR A 313 -10.11 10.49 -10.14
C THR A 313 -9.05 11.01 -11.10
N VAL A 314 -8.28 12.00 -10.64
CA VAL A 314 -7.30 12.74 -11.44
C VAL A 314 -5.93 12.69 -10.78
N SER A 315 -4.90 12.40 -11.58
CA SER A 315 -3.52 12.76 -11.31
C SER A 315 -3.17 13.92 -12.24
N PRO A 316 -2.91 15.14 -11.71
CA PRO A 316 -2.58 16.32 -12.52
C PRO A 316 -1.30 16.10 -13.34
N LEU A 317 -1.04 17.00 -14.28
CA LEU A 317 0.09 16.85 -15.20
C LEU A 317 1.42 16.93 -14.43
N HIS A 318 2.20 15.85 -14.41
CA HIS A 318 3.47 15.76 -13.68
C HIS A 318 4.50 14.88 -14.39
N THR A 319 5.73 14.85 -13.86
CA THR A 319 6.81 13.97 -14.32
C THR A 319 7.33 13.09 -13.19
N ASP A 320 7.77 11.90 -13.56
CA ASP A 320 8.49 10.97 -12.69
C ASP A 320 9.97 10.89 -13.08
N PRO A 321 10.89 10.67 -12.10
CA PRO A 321 12.31 10.57 -12.37
C PRO A 321 12.75 9.20 -12.90
N CYS A 322 11.90 8.17 -12.79
CA CYS A 322 12.22 6.79 -13.10
C CYS A 322 11.39 6.29 -14.29
N HIS A 323 11.76 5.15 -14.85
CA HIS A 323 10.90 4.45 -15.80
C HIS A 323 9.65 3.94 -15.10
N ASN A 324 8.50 4.00 -15.78
CA ASN A 324 7.24 3.58 -15.22
C ASN A 324 6.47 2.68 -16.21
N LEU A 325 5.97 1.54 -15.73
CA LEU A 325 4.94 0.76 -16.41
C LEU A 325 3.61 0.90 -15.69
N LEU A 326 2.68 1.64 -16.27
CA LEU A 326 1.31 1.72 -15.79
C LEU A 326 0.46 0.60 -16.42
N CYS A 327 0.22 -0.44 -15.64
CA CYS A 327 -0.55 -1.63 -16.01
C CYS A 327 -2.02 -1.45 -15.63
N GLN A 328 -2.94 -1.54 -16.59
CA GLN A 328 -4.38 -1.36 -16.33
C GLN A 328 -5.09 -2.70 -16.10
N VAL A 329 -5.49 -2.98 -14.85
CA VAL A 329 -6.10 -4.27 -14.49
C VAL A 329 -7.61 -4.28 -14.75
N PHE A 330 -8.34 -3.25 -14.31
CA PHE A 330 -9.75 -3.06 -14.70
C PHE A 330 -10.10 -1.59 -14.84
N GLY A 331 -11.17 -1.31 -15.58
CA GLY A 331 -11.56 0.05 -15.92
C GLY A 331 -10.74 0.64 -17.07
N SER A 332 -10.79 1.96 -17.22
CA SER A 332 -10.02 2.67 -18.23
C SER A 332 -9.64 4.08 -17.79
N LYS A 333 -8.55 4.59 -18.35
CA LYS A 333 -8.00 5.92 -18.04
C LYS A 333 -7.73 6.71 -19.32
N ILE A 334 -8.03 8.01 -19.32
CA ILE A 334 -7.46 8.94 -20.30
C ILE A 334 -6.10 9.36 -19.80
N ILE A 335 -5.13 9.37 -20.72
CA ILE A 335 -3.78 9.85 -20.45
C ILE A 335 -3.43 10.92 -21.49
N LEU A 336 -2.91 12.05 -21.02
CA LEU A 336 -2.28 13.06 -21.87
C LEU A 336 -0.78 13.02 -21.60
N LEU A 337 0.02 12.90 -22.66
CA LEU A 337 1.48 12.89 -22.57
C LEU A 337 2.06 14.12 -23.27
N ALA A 338 3.06 14.74 -22.67
CA ALA A 338 3.85 15.79 -23.30
C ALA A 338 5.33 15.49 -23.13
N ARG A 339 6.13 15.98 -24.08
CA ARG A 339 7.55 15.63 -24.16
C ARG A 339 8.36 16.33 -23.06
N PRO A 340 9.47 15.73 -22.60
CA PRO A 340 10.38 16.38 -21.65
C PRO A 340 10.90 17.74 -22.16
N GLU A 341 11.09 17.89 -23.48
CA GLU A 341 11.56 19.14 -24.10
C GLU A 341 10.56 20.30 -23.97
N ASP A 342 9.29 20.02 -23.66
CA ASP A 342 8.25 21.01 -23.44
C ASP A 342 8.17 21.51 -21.99
N THR A 343 9.04 21.05 -21.09
CA THR A 343 9.03 21.40 -19.66
C THR A 343 8.88 22.90 -19.39
N ALA A 344 9.63 23.75 -20.09
CA ALA A 344 9.56 25.21 -19.91
C ALA A 344 8.20 25.81 -20.34
N ARG A 345 7.44 25.12 -21.19
CA ARG A 345 6.11 25.51 -21.68
C ARG A 345 4.96 24.92 -20.85
N LEU A 346 5.30 24.05 -19.90
CA LEU A 346 4.35 23.34 -19.03
C LEU A 346 4.28 23.93 -17.63
N TYR A 347 4.95 25.06 -17.37
CA TYR A 347 4.77 25.86 -16.14
C TYR A 347 4.78 25.02 -14.84
N PRO A 348 5.89 24.32 -14.53
CA PRO A 348 6.05 23.67 -13.24
C PRO A 348 5.86 24.66 -12.08
N TYR A 349 5.50 24.17 -10.89
CA TYR A 349 5.56 25.01 -9.69
C TYR A 349 7.00 25.33 -9.31
N ASP A 350 7.27 26.55 -8.85
CA ASP A 350 8.61 26.94 -8.37
C ASP A 350 8.93 26.35 -6.98
N HIS A 351 7.93 25.82 -6.28
CA HIS A 351 8.09 25.22 -4.96
C HIS A 351 8.74 23.83 -5.08
N PHE A 352 9.83 23.59 -4.35
CA PHE A 352 10.64 22.37 -4.48
C PHE A 352 9.85 21.06 -4.43
N ILE A 353 8.82 20.99 -3.58
CA ILE A 353 7.93 19.80 -3.42
C ILE A 353 7.10 19.52 -4.68
N LEU A 354 6.67 20.56 -5.41
CA LEU A 354 5.77 20.43 -6.56
C LEU A 354 6.48 20.77 -7.89
N SER A 355 7.81 20.85 -7.89
CA SER A 355 8.61 21.23 -9.06
C SER A 355 8.49 20.27 -10.24
N ASN A 356 8.05 19.04 -9.99
CA ASN A 356 7.73 18.06 -11.03
C ASN A 356 6.25 18.08 -11.47
N THR A 357 5.43 18.97 -10.92
CA THR A 357 3.98 19.10 -11.21
C THR A 357 3.71 20.42 -11.92
N SER A 358 2.83 20.40 -12.91
CA SER A 358 2.45 21.56 -13.72
C SER A 358 1.34 22.35 -13.05
N GLN A 359 1.38 23.68 -13.19
CA GLN A 359 0.26 24.58 -12.85
C GLN A 359 -0.87 24.54 -13.88
N LEU A 360 -0.60 23.97 -15.06
CA LEU A 360 -1.52 23.89 -16.19
C LEU A 360 -2.50 22.73 -16.01
N ASP A 361 -3.80 22.98 -16.12
CA ASP A 361 -4.76 21.91 -16.40
C ASP A 361 -4.63 21.48 -17.87
N ALA A 362 -3.99 20.34 -18.11
CA ALA A 362 -3.77 19.79 -19.45
C ALA A 362 -5.05 19.48 -20.23
N ARG A 363 -6.20 19.30 -19.56
CA ARG A 363 -7.49 19.07 -20.24
C ARG A 363 -8.08 20.33 -20.82
N GLN A 364 -7.93 21.44 -20.10
CA GLN A 364 -8.45 22.75 -20.49
C GLN A 364 -7.41 23.83 -20.19
N PRO A 365 -6.32 23.89 -20.99
CA PRO A 365 -5.29 24.91 -20.84
C PRO A 365 -5.86 26.34 -20.83
N ASP A 366 -5.64 27.08 -19.74
CA ASP A 366 -5.84 28.53 -19.70
C ASP A 366 -4.67 29.21 -20.43
N TYR A 367 -4.85 29.45 -21.71
CA TYR A 367 -3.80 30.05 -22.54
C TYR A 367 -3.63 31.56 -22.36
N GLU A 368 -4.53 32.24 -21.64
CA GLU A 368 -4.29 33.64 -21.25
C GLU A 368 -3.26 33.67 -20.13
N ARG A 369 -3.39 32.76 -19.16
CA ARG A 369 -2.43 32.60 -18.07
C ARG A 369 -1.15 31.86 -18.48
N PHE A 370 -1.26 30.88 -19.38
CA PHE A 370 -0.17 29.98 -19.79
C PHE A 370 0.03 30.00 -21.32
N PRO A 371 0.43 31.13 -21.92
CA PRO A 371 0.45 31.31 -23.38
C PRO A 371 1.40 30.35 -24.12
N LEU A 372 2.52 29.93 -23.51
CA LEU A 372 3.48 29.01 -24.13
C LEU A 372 2.92 27.59 -24.29
N ALA A 373 1.87 27.24 -23.54
CA ALA A 373 1.22 25.94 -23.64
C ALA A 373 0.58 25.71 -25.02
N ARG A 374 0.35 26.77 -25.82
CA ARG A 374 -0.15 26.67 -27.20
C ARG A 374 0.79 25.90 -28.13
N ASP A 375 2.08 25.92 -27.82
CA ASP A 375 3.12 25.28 -28.64
C ASP A 375 3.41 23.83 -28.18
N VAL A 376 2.69 23.33 -27.18
CA VAL A 376 2.87 21.98 -26.63
C VAL A 376 1.98 20.99 -27.37
N ALA A 377 2.59 19.91 -27.86
CA ALA A 377 1.86 18.81 -28.47
C ALA A 377 1.47 17.77 -27.40
N PHE A 378 0.20 17.77 -26.98
CA PHE A 378 -0.32 16.72 -26.11
C PHE A 378 -0.72 15.47 -26.89
N HIS A 379 -0.09 14.35 -26.57
CA HIS A 379 -0.48 13.03 -27.08
C HIS A 379 -1.55 12.43 -26.17
N ARG A 380 -2.78 12.32 -26.67
CA ARG A 380 -3.92 11.76 -25.93
C ARG A 380 -4.12 10.29 -26.27
N LEU A 381 -4.25 9.46 -25.24
CA LEU A 381 -4.61 8.05 -25.38
C LEU A 381 -5.66 7.62 -24.33
N THR A 382 -6.27 6.46 -24.57
CA THR A 382 -7.11 5.78 -23.57
C THR A 382 -6.46 4.45 -23.24
N LEU A 383 -6.01 4.29 -22.01
CA LEU A 383 -5.44 3.05 -21.50
C LEU A 383 -6.58 2.14 -21.02
N ARG A 384 -6.69 0.95 -21.60
CA ARG A 384 -7.77 -0.01 -21.34
C ARG A 384 -7.27 -1.22 -20.55
N ARG A 385 -8.20 -1.93 -19.92
CA ARG A 385 -7.94 -3.22 -19.26
C ARG A 385 -7.05 -4.14 -20.13
N GLY A 386 -5.98 -4.66 -19.54
CA GLY A 386 -4.99 -5.54 -20.16
C GLY A 386 -3.83 -4.80 -20.85
N GLU A 387 -3.98 -3.49 -21.11
CA GLU A 387 -2.93 -2.69 -21.70
C GLU A 387 -1.96 -2.16 -20.63
N VAL A 388 -0.69 -2.03 -21.03
CA VAL A 388 0.38 -1.46 -20.21
C VAL A 388 0.94 -0.24 -20.93
N LEU A 389 0.98 0.91 -20.27
CA LEU A 389 1.67 2.10 -20.77
C LEU A 389 3.08 2.16 -20.20
N TYR A 390 4.08 2.15 -21.06
CA TYR A 390 5.43 2.55 -20.70
C TYR A 390 5.56 4.08 -20.74
N ILE A 391 6.01 4.66 -19.63
CA ILE A 391 6.27 6.09 -19.45
C ILE A 391 7.78 6.24 -19.12
N PRO A 392 8.59 6.83 -20.01
CA PRO A 392 10.00 7.07 -19.74
C PRO A 392 10.22 8.23 -18.75
N PRO A 393 11.39 8.29 -18.08
CA PRO A 393 11.76 9.38 -17.19
C PRO A 393 11.57 10.75 -17.83
N GLY A 394 11.01 11.69 -17.06
CA GLY A 394 10.81 13.08 -17.48
C GLY A 394 9.65 13.32 -18.45
N TRP A 395 8.95 12.27 -18.90
CA TRP A 395 7.73 12.46 -19.70
C TRP A 395 6.60 12.99 -18.81
N TRP A 396 6.01 14.10 -19.26
CA TRP A 396 4.89 14.73 -18.61
C TRP A 396 3.64 13.91 -18.87
N HIS A 397 2.90 13.58 -17.82
CA HIS A 397 1.69 12.77 -17.93
C HIS A 397 0.58 13.24 -17.00
N TYR A 398 -0.61 13.37 -17.57
CA TYR A 398 -1.87 13.63 -16.87
C TYR A 398 -2.72 12.37 -16.97
N VAL A 399 -3.42 12.00 -15.91
CA VAL A 399 -4.22 10.77 -15.87
C VAL A 399 -5.61 11.03 -15.27
N GLU A 400 -6.66 10.58 -15.95
CA GLU A 400 -8.05 10.63 -15.46
C GLU A 400 -8.75 9.28 -15.62
N SER A 401 -9.40 8.79 -14.57
CA SER A 401 -10.18 7.55 -14.61
C SER A 401 -11.54 7.76 -15.29
N LEU A 402 -11.83 7.01 -16.36
CA LEU A 402 -13.10 7.05 -17.09
C LEU A 402 -14.22 6.21 -16.49
N SER A 403 -13.86 5.29 -15.60
CA SER A 403 -14.72 4.36 -14.86
C SER A 403 -14.08 4.14 -13.48
N PRO A 404 -14.73 3.42 -12.54
CA PRO A 404 -13.98 2.76 -11.48
C PRO A 404 -12.81 1.99 -12.09
N SER A 405 -11.62 2.18 -11.53
CA SER A 405 -10.37 1.78 -12.16
C SER A 405 -9.36 1.32 -11.12
N PHE A 406 -8.65 0.23 -11.42
CA PHE A 406 -7.46 -0.22 -10.68
C PHE A 406 -6.30 -0.43 -11.64
N SER A 407 -5.21 0.32 -11.42
CA SER A 407 -3.95 0.18 -12.12
C SER A 407 -2.81 -0.18 -11.16
N VAL A 408 -1.79 -0.86 -11.68
CA VAL A 408 -0.53 -1.16 -10.98
C VAL A 408 0.59 -0.44 -11.71
N SER A 409 1.41 0.35 -11.02
CA SER A 409 2.61 0.92 -11.61
C SER A 409 3.87 0.23 -11.11
N PHE A 410 4.81 -0.04 -12.01
CA PHE A 410 6.16 -0.45 -11.65
C PHE A 410 7.13 0.68 -11.95
N TRP A 411 7.78 1.23 -10.93
CA TRP A 411 8.84 2.23 -11.09
C TRP A 411 10.20 1.54 -10.98
N PHE A 412 11.05 1.74 -11.98
CA PHE A 412 12.33 1.04 -12.13
C PHE A 412 13.39 1.92 -12.81
N GLU A 413 14.64 1.49 -12.73
CA GLU A 413 15.82 2.14 -13.35
C GLU A 413 16.20 1.50 -14.70
#